data_AF-A0AAV5LWQ2-F1
#
_entry.id   AF-A0AAV5LWQ2-F1
#
_cell.length_a   1.000
_cell.length_b   1.000
_cell.length_c   1.000
_cell.angle_alpha   90.00
_cell.angle_beta   90.00
_cell.angle_gamma   90.00
#
_symmetry.space_group_name_H-M   'P 1'
#
loop_
_entity.id
_entity.type
_entity.pdbx_description
1 polymer ?
#
loop_
_entity_poly.entity_id
_entity_poly.type
_entity_poly.pdbx_seq_one_letter_code
_entity_poly.pdbx_strand_id
1 'polypeptide(L)'
;MALFEDECTKPKVDSLAEQKAHYQKWERANRLGILVMKKSISSSLNVSVPNETNAKKFLDAIGQWFQESEKAETGQLMQKLCNMQYDGGVLD
;
A
#
# COMPACT_ATOMS: atom_id res chain seq x y z
N MET A 1 4.38 3.72 18.23
CA MET A 1 5.23 4.04 17.05
C MET A 1 4.31 4.50 15.93
N ALA A 2 4.56 5.69 15.36
CA ALA A 2 3.65 6.35 14.41
C ALA A 2 3.27 5.53 13.15
N LEU A 3 4.01 4.47 12.84
CA LEU A 3 3.74 3.58 11.70
C LEU A 3 2.47 2.73 11.87
N PHE A 4 2.06 2.46 13.12
CA PHE A 4 0.91 1.58 13.42
C PHE A 4 -0.21 2.28 14.18
N GLU A 5 0.00 3.54 14.57
CA GLU A 5 -0.97 4.34 15.32
C GLU A 5 -1.96 5.00 14.36
N ASP A 6 -3.23 5.06 14.78
CA ASP A 6 -4.25 5.84 14.07
C ASP A 6 -3.89 7.33 14.04
N GLU A 7 -4.48 8.05 13.08
CA GLU A 7 -4.20 9.47 12.87
C GLU A 7 -4.36 10.27 14.17
N CYS A 8 -3.26 10.90 14.62
CA CYS A 8 -3.30 11.74 15.81
C CYS A 8 -4.23 12.94 15.54
N THR A 9 -5.17 13.20 16.45
CA THR A 9 -6.13 14.30 16.29
C THR A 9 -5.41 15.62 16.11
N LYS A 10 -5.68 16.32 15.00
CA LYS A 10 -5.09 17.63 14.72
C LYS A 10 -5.40 18.59 15.87
N PRO A 11 -4.38 19.18 16.53
CA PRO A 11 -4.61 20.11 17.62
C PRO A 11 -5.34 21.37 17.12
N LYS A 12 -6.25 21.89 17.95
CA LYS A 12 -6.92 23.17 17.71
C LYS A 12 -5.94 24.33 18.00
N VAL A 13 -6.27 25.54 17.54
CA VAL A 13 -5.44 26.72 17.83
C VAL A 13 -5.24 26.92 19.34
N ASP A 14 -6.24 26.57 20.15
CA ASP A 14 -6.21 26.66 21.61
C ASP A 14 -5.64 25.41 22.31
N SER A 15 -5.16 24.40 21.56
CA SER A 15 -4.55 23.22 22.16
C SER A 15 -3.28 23.56 22.93
N LEU A 16 -3.07 22.86 24.04
CA LEU A 16 -1.87 22.97 24.88
C LEU A 16 -0.60 22.76 24.04
N ALA A 17 0.48 23.46 24.41
CA ALA A 17 1.77 23.36 23.74
C ALA A 17 2.26 21.90 23.63
N GLU A 18 2.01 21.08 24.65
CA GLU A 18 2.35 19.65 24.66
C GLU A 18 1.58 18.84 23.60
N GLN A 19 0.29 19.10 23.39
CA GLN A 19 -0.49 18.46 22.32
C GLN A 19 0.04 18.82 20.94
N LYS A 20 0.40 20.10 20.73
CA LYS A 20 0.98 20.56 19.47
C LYS A 20 2.34 19.92 19.21
N ALA A 21 3.20 19.83 20.24
CA ALA A 21 4.50 19.17 20.14
C ALA A 21 4.36 17.66 19.85
N HIS A 22 3.41 17.00 20.50
CA HIS A 22 3.09 15.59 20.26
C HIS A 22 2.67 15.37 18.80
N TYR A 23 1.73 16.17 18.30
CA TYR A 23 1.26 16.08 16.92
C TYR A 23 2.39 16.30 15.91
N GLN A 24 3.25 17.30 16.11
CA GLN A 24 4.39 17.54 15.22
C GLN A 24 5.38 16.37 15.22
N LYS A 25 5.62 15.75 16.37
CA LYS A 25 6.48 14.57 16.47
C LYS A 25 5.88 13.39 15.70
N TRP A 26 4.57 13.16 15.84
CA TRP A 26 3.83 12.15 15.09
C TRP A 26 3.88 12.41 13.58
N GLU A 27 3.60 13.64 13.14
CA GLU A 27 3.60 14.04 11.73
C GLU A 27 4.97 13.81 11.06
N ARG A 28 6.05 14.19 11.76
CA ARG A 28 7.42 13.95 11.27
C ARG A 28 7.72 12.47 11.12
N ALA A 29 7.39 11.67 12.13
CA ALA A 29 7.60 10.22 12.09
C ALA A 29 6.77 9.56 10.97
N ASN A 30 5.53 10.00 10.80
CA ASN A 30 4.62 9.56 9.74
C ASN A 30 5.18 9.88 8.33
N ARG A 31 5.65 11.11 8.10
CA ARG A 31 6.26 11.52 6.83
C ARG A 31 7.54 10.74 6.52
N LEU A 32 8.39 10.52 7.53
CA LEU A 32 9.60 9.69 7.38
C LEU A 32 9.25 8.24 7.06
N GLY A 33 8.23 7.68 7.71
CA GLY A 33 7.73 6.33 7.43
C GLY A 33 7.32 6.14 5.97
N ILE A 34 6.54 7.07 5.42
CA ILE A 34 6.14 7.06 4.00
C ILE A 34 7.37 7.12 3.10
N LEU A 35 8.33 7.99 3.40
CA LEU A 35 9.54 8.13 2.57
C LEU A 35 10.37 6.84 2.55
N VAL A 36 10.52 6.18 3.70
CA VAL A 36 11.22 4.89 3.80
C VAL A 36 10.49 3.84 2.99
N MET A 37 9.17 3.70 3.16
CA MET A 37 8.37 2.73 2.39
C MET A 37 8.48 2.97 0.88
N LYS A 38 8.34 4.22 0.42
CA LYS A 38 8.49 4.60 -1.00
C LYS A 38 9.86 4.24 -1.57
N LYS A 39 10.93 4.34 -0.78
CA LYS A 39 12.28 3.95 -1.20
C LYS A 39 12.49 2.43 -1.23
N SER A 40 11.74 1.68 -0.42
CA SER A 40 11.86 0.23 -0.31
C SER A 40 11.03 -0.53 -1.35
N ILE A 41 10.02 0.10 -1.95
CA ILE A 41 9.18 -0.49 -2.98
C ILE A 41 9.66 -0.14 -4.40
N SER A 42 9.26 -0.92 -5.39
CA SER A 42 9.63 -0.68 -6.79
C SER A 42 9.03 0.63 -7.32
N SER A 43 9.69 1.22 -8.32
CA SER A 43 9.20 2.44 -8.99
C SER A 43 7.83 2.25 -9.64
N SER A 44 7.57 1.09 -10.24
CA SER A 44 6.27 0.75 -10.81
C SER A 44 5.16 0.74 -9.76
N LEU A 45 5.44 0.21 -8.56
CA LEU A 45 4.48 0.19 -7.46
C LEU A 45 4.23 1.59 -6.90
N ASN A 46 5.27 2.43 -6.83
CA ASN A 46 5.14 3.84 -6.45
C ASN A 46 4.21 4.65 -7.39
N VAL A 47 4.11 4.26 -8.67
CA VAL A 47 3.21 4.91 -9.63
C VAL A 47 1.78 4.38 -9.49
N SER A 48 1.63 3.09 -9.18
CA SER A 48 0.31 2.44 -9.10
C SER A 48 -0.43 2.67 -7.77
N VAL A 49 0.29 2.88 -6.66
CA VAL A 49 -0.33 3.10 -5.35
C VAL A 49 -0.66 4.60 -5.16
N PRO A 50 -1.88 4.94 -4.68
CA PRO A 50 -2.25 6.31 -4.37
C PRO A 50 -1.28 7.01 -3.41
N ASN A 51 -1.09 8.33 -3.60
CA ASN A 51 -0.29 9.13 -2.69
C ASN A 51 -1.04 9.37 -1.38
N GLU A 52 -0.60 8.69 -0.32
CA GLU A 52 -1.16 8.87 1.03
C GLU A 52 -0.29 9.78 1.90
N THR A 53 -0.95 10.60 2.72
CA THR A 53 -0.29 11.45 3.72
C THR A 53 -0.16 10.78 5.07
N ASN A 54 -0.80 9.63 5.27
CA ASN A 54 -0.72 8.81 6.47
C ASN A 54 0.01 7.50 6.15
N ALA A 55 1.03 7.16 6.95
CA ALA A 55 1.89 6.00 6.76
C ALA A 55 1.11 4.68 6.85
N LYS A 56 0.15 4.58 7.77
CA LYS A 56 -0.70 3.40 7.92
C LYS A 56 -1.57 3.21 6.69
N LYS A 57 -2.25 4.28 6.22
CA LYS A 57 -3.04 4.22 4.98
C LYS A 57 -2.20 3.88 3.76
N PHE A 58 -0.98 4.40 3.68
CA PHE A 58 -0.05 4.06 2.61
C PHE A 58 0.30 2.56 2.62
N LEU A 59 0.56 2.00 3.80
CA LEU A 59 0.84 0.58 3.96
C LEU A 59 -0.37 -0.28 3.58
N ASP A 60 -1.58 0.11 4.01
CA ASP A 60 -2.81 -0.57 3.66
C ASP A 60 -3.05 -0.56 2.13
N ALA A 61 -2.80 0.57 1.47
CA ALA A 61 -2.93 0.71 0.01
C ALA A 61 -1.94 -0.18 -0.75
N ILE A 62 -0.70 -0.33 -0.24
CA ILE A 62 0.26 -1.30 -0.78
C ILE A 62 -0.29 -2.72 -0.65
N GLY A 63 -0.81 -3.09 0.52
CA GLY A 63 -1.38 -4.42 0.76
C GLY A 63 -2.55 -4.74 -0.17
N GLN A 64 -3.46 -3.78 -0.37
CA GLN A 64 -4.58 -3.92 -1.31
C GLN A 64 -4.11 -4.10 -2.75
N TRP A 65 -3.13 -3.31 -3.20
CA TRP A 65 -2.57 -3.42 -4.55
C TRP A 65 -1.99 -4.81 -4.83
N PHE A 66 -1.24 -5.38 -3.87
CA PHE A 66 -0.70 -6.73 -4.01
C PHE A 66 -1.81 -7.79 -4.11
N GLN A 67 -2.85 -7.66 -3.28
CA GLN A 67 -3.98 -8.58 -3.32
C GLN A 67 -4.74 -8.51 -4.65
N GLU A 68 -4.91 -7.32 -5.23
CA GLU A 68 -5.53 -7.15 -6.54
C GLU A 68 -4.65 -7.69 -7.67
N SER A 69 -3.34 -7.44 -7.61
CA SER A 69 -2.38 -7.96 -8.59
C SER A 69 -2.36 -9.49 -8.61
N GLU A 70 -2.30 -10.13 -7.45
CA GLU A 70 -2.31 -11.60 -7.33
C GLU A 70 -3.61 -12.20 -7.90
N LYS A 71 -4.76 -11.58 -7.62
CA LYS A 71 -6.05 -11.99 -8.20
C LYS A 71 -6.05 -11.85 -9.71
N ALA A 72 -5.51 -10.76 -10.25
CA ALA A 72 -5.43 -10.53 -11.69
C ALA A 72 -4.52 -11.56 -12.38
N GLU A 73 -3.34 -11.86 -11.80
CA GLU A 73 -2.42 -12.88 -12.31
C GLU A 73 -3.05 -14.27 -12.30
N THR A 74 -3.71 -14.64 -11.20
CA THR A 74 -4.43 -15.91 -11.09
C THR A 74 -5.52 -16.03 -12.15
N GLY A 75 -6.31 -14.96 -12.36
CA GLY A 75 -7.32 -14.91 -13.41
C GLY A 75 -6.73 -15.07 -14.82
N GLN A 76 -5.60 -14.42 -15.10
CA GLN A 76 -4.89 -14.57 -16.38
C GLN A 76 -4.36 -15.99 -16.60
N LEU A 77 -3.82 -16.63 -15.56
CA LEU A 77 -3.35 -18.02 -15.63
C LEU A 77 -4.50 -18.99 -15.88
N MET A 78 -5.63 -18.82 -15.18
CA MET A 78 -6.83 -19.63 -15.40
C MET A 78 -7.38 -19.45 -16.82
N GLN A 79 -7.44 -18.22 -17.32
CA GLN A 79 -7.86 -17.95 -18.69
C GLN A 79 -6.94 -18.61 -19.71
N LYS A 80 -5.61 -18.54 -19.51
CA LYS A 80 -4.64 -19.24 -20.37
C LYS A 80 -4.86 -20.74 -20.33
N LEU A 81 -5.06 -21.33 -19.15
CA LEU A 81 -5.31 -22.76 -19.00
C LEU A 81 -6.60 -23.20 -19.71
N CYS A 82 -7.70 -22.46 -19.54
CA CYS A 82 -8.96 -22.75 -20.23
C CYS A 82 -8.85 -22.61 -21.76
N ASN A 83 -7.99 -21.70 -22.22
CA ASN A 83 -7.78 -21.46 -23.64
C ASN A 83 -6.73 -22.39 -24.27
N MET A 84 -5.98 -23.15 -23.48
CA MET A 84 -5.13 -24.22 -23.99
C MET A 84 -6.04 -25.34 -24.51
N GLN A 85 -6.13 -25.43 -25.83
CA GLN A 85 -6.83 -26.50 -26.52
C GLN A 85 -6.06 -27.79 -26.21
N TYR A 86 -6.75 -28.82 -25.70
CA TYR A 86 -6.19 -30.15 -25.62
C TYR A 86 -6.10 -30.68 -27.05
N ASP A 87 -4.92 -30.53 -27.66
CA ASP A 87 -4.63 -31.11 -28.96
C ASP A 87 -4.56 -32.63 -28.72
N GLY A 88 -5.71 -33.27 -28.86
CA GLY A 88 -5.84 -34.71 -28.71
C GLY A 88 -5.01 -35.37 -29.78
N GLY A 89 -3.75 -35.67 -29.44
CA GLY A 89 -2.89 -36.50 -30.26
C GLY A 89 -3.64 -37.78 -30.56
N VAL A 90 -4.17 -37.87 -31.77
CA VAL A 90 -4.55 -39.13 -32.38
C VAL A 90 -3.26 -39.94 -32.38
N LEU A 91 -3.21 -40.95 -31.53
CA LEU A 91 -2.21 -42.00 -31.62
C LEU A 91 -2.52 -42.77 -32.92
N ASP A 92 -1.90 -42.33 -34.01
CA ASP A 92 -1.68 -43.19 -35.19
C ASP A 92 -0.67 -44.29 -34.85
#